data_AF-A0A0U3MQB1-F1
#
_entry.id   AF-A0A0U3MQB1-F1
#
_cell.length_a   1.000
_cell.length_b   1.000
_cell.length_c   1.000
_cell.angle_alpha   90.00
_cell.angle_beta   90.00
_cell.angle_gamma   90.00
#
_symmetry.space_group_name_H-M   'P 1'
#
loop_
_entity.id
_entity.type
_entity.pdbx_description
1 polymer ?
#
loop_
_entity_poly.entity_id
_entity_poly.type
_entity_poly.pdbx_seq_one_letter_code
_entity_poly.pdbx_strand_id
1 'polypeptide(L)'
;MAEKTVVEKTWLGILNKLPGARRGEPAVIEAAYAEPRLRALFPLPSHGALTLHRNTEFPWSNDLPFIVGDATECIVYAPLHASERVLGESLTPREAAALVVAHLPDDCGPTFEGPWPPPRDLTD
;
A
#
# COMPACT_ATOMS: atom_id res chain seq x y z
N MET A 1 19.62 -18.87 -0.10
CA MET A 1 19.02 -17.62 0.38
C MET A 1 18.09 -17.15 -0.72
N ALA A 2 16.78 -17.13 -0.50
CA ALA A 2 15.85 -16.63 -1.51
C ALA A 2 16.14 -15.13 -1.75
N GLU A 3 16.19 -14.72 -3.01
CA GLU A 3 16.33 -13.30 -3.33
C GLU A 3 15.09 -12.55 -2.86
N LYS A 4 15.29 -11.42 -2.16
CA LYS A 4 14.18 -10.57 -1.73
C LYS A 4 13.51 -9.94 -2.95
N THR A 5 12.19 -10.01 -3.01
CA THR A 5 11.38 -9.38 -4.07
C THR A 5 11.53 -7.86 -4.04
N VAL A 6 11.19 -7.18 -5.14
CA VAL A 6 11.16 -5.70 -5.17
C VAL A 6 10.26 -5.13 -4.08
N VAL A 7 9.12 -5.78 -3.80
CA VAL A 7 8.18 -5.39 -2.74
C VAL A 7 8.83 -5.48 -1.36
N GLU A 8 9.46 -6.61 -1.04
CA GLU A 8 10.12 -6.79 0.27
C GLU A 8 11.28 -5.81 0.45
N LYS A 9 12.09 -5.60 -0.59
CA LYS A 9 13.18 -4.61 -0.59
C LYS A 9 12.64 -3.20 -0.33
N THR A 10 11.52 -2.83 -0.95
CA THR A 10 10.91 -1.50 -0.78
C THR A 10 10.41 -1.31 0.65
N TRP A 11 9.64 -2.26 1.19
CA TRP A 11 9.17 -2.21 2.57
C TRP A 11 10.32 -2.06 3.57
N LEU A 12 11.34 -2.90 3.45
CA LEU A 12 12.51 -2.86 4.33
C LEU A 12 13.31 -1.56 4.14
N GLY A 13 13.37 -1.02 2.93
CA GLY A 13 14.00 0.27 2.66
C GLY A 13 13.32 1.41 3.42
N ILE A 14 11.99 1.45 3.40
CA ILE A 14 11.18 2.45 4.10
C ILE A 14 11.33 2.28 5.62
N LEU A 15 11.15 1.06 6.15
CA LEU A 15 11.25 0.76 7.59
C LEU A 15 12.62 1.11 8.17
N ASN A 16 13.69 0.71 7.48
CA ASN A 16 15.05 0.96 7.93
C ASN A 16 15.55 2.36 7.55
N LYS A 17 14.70 3.19 6.95
CA LYS A 17 15.00 4.58 6.56
C LYS A 17 16.26 4.67 5.68
N LEU A 18 16.44 3.70 4.77
CA LEU A 18 17.61 3.62 3.92
C LEU A 18 17.73 4.86 3.02
N PRO A 19 18.95 5.29 2.66
CA PRO A 19 19.14 6.37 1.70
C PRO A 19 18.41 6.10 0.39
N GLY A 20 17.66 7.07 -0.12
CA GLY A 20 16.87 6.95 -1.35
C GLY A 20 15.51 6.27 -1.19
N ALA A 21 15.20 5.66 -0.04
CA ALA A 21 13.86 5.15 0.23
C ALA A 21 12.87 6.30 0.45
N ARG A 22 11.62 6.11 0.01
CA ARG A 22 10.55 7.05 0.32
C ARG A 22 10.29 7.08 1.83
N ARG A 23 9.80 8.22 2.32
CA ARG A 23 9.47 8.42 3.73
C ARG A 23 7.95 8.53 3.88
N GLY A 24 7.40 7.80 4.83
CA GLY A 24 6.04 7.95 5.32
C GLY A 24 6.05 8.11 6.84
N GLU A 25 4.88 8.29 7.43
CA GLU A 25 4.70 8.27 8.87
C GLU A 25 5.14 6.90 9.45
N PRO A 26 6.17 6.84 10.32
CA PRO A 26 6.67 5.57 10.86
C PRO A 26 5.59 4.66 11.44
N ALA A 27 4.66 5.19 12.24
CA ALA A 27 3.63 4.37 12.87
C ALA A 27 2.66 3.76 11.85
N VAL A 28 2.33 4.48 10.78
CA VAL A 28 1.49 3.99 9.68
C VAL A 28 2.22 2.94 8.85
N ILE A 29 3.50 3.16 8.56
CA ILE A 29 4.33 2.18 7.84
C ILE A 29 4.46 0.88 8.64
N GLU A 30 4.74 0.97 9.94
CA GLU A 30 4.88 -0.19 10.83
C GLU A 30 3.56 -0.97 10.95
N ALA A 31 2.44 -0.26 11.12
CA ALA A 31 1.12 -0.87 11.18
C ALA A 31 0.75 -1.58 9.87
N ALA A 32 0.98 -0.93 8.72
CA ALA A 32 0.70 -1.53 7.43
C ALA A 32 1.62 -2.73 7.14
N TYR A 33 2.90 -2.66 7.51
CA TYR A 33 3.84 -3.77 7.31
C TYR A 33 3.51 -4.99 8.19
N ALA A 34 2.91 -4.78 9.37
CA ALA A 34 2.50 -5.87 10.26
C ALA A 34 1.36 -6.72 9.65
N GLU A 35 0.56 -6.16 8.75
CA GLU A 35 -0.52 -6.87 8.07
C GLU A 35 0.01 -7.67 6.86
N PRO A 36 -0.07 -9.02 6.86
CA PRO A 36 0.52 -9.83 5.79
C PRO A 36 -0.02 -9.52 4.39
N ARG A 37 -1.31 -9.19 4.28
CA ARG A 37 -1.96 -8.83 3.01
C ARG A 37 -1.43 -7.51 2.46
N LEU A 38 -1.19 -6.51 3.32
CA LEU A 38 -0.65 -5.22 2.90
C LEU A 38 0.86 -5.29 2.63
N ARG A 39 1.59 -6.10 3.40
CA ARG A 39 3.02 -6.36 3.17
C ARG A 39 3.30 -7.04 1.83
N ALA A 40 2.31 -7.74 1.25
CA ALA A 40 2.39 -8.30 -0.09
C ALA A 40 2.14 -7.29 -1.21
N LEU A 41 1.73 -6.06 -0.88
CA LEU A 41 1.47 -4.96 -1.81
C LEU A 41 2.66 -3.99 -1.87
N PHE A 42 2.79 -3.26 -2.97
CA PHE A 42 3.85 -2.26 -3.15
C PHE A 42 3.56 -0.98 -2.35
N PRO A 43 4.40 -0.59 -1.39
CA PRO A 43 4.20 0.62 -0.61
C PRO A 43 4.71 1.86 -1.34
N LEU A 44 3.88 2.89 -1.39
CA LEU A 44 4.20 4.17 -2.02
C LEU A 44 3.83 5.35 -1.10
N PRO A 45 4.60 5.61 -0.03
CA PRO A 45 4.34 6.77 0.80
C PRO A 45 4.67 8.06 0.05
N SER A 46 3.72 9.00 0.01
CA SER A 46 3.83 10.28 -0.69
C SER A 46 2.88 11.31 -0.09
N HIS A 47 3.32 12.56 0.06
CA HIS A 47 2.50 13.69 0.56
C HIS A 47 1.74 13.40 1.87
N GLY A 48 2.31 12.62 2.79
CA GLY A 48 1.65 12.26 4.07
C GLY A 48 0.60 11.14 3.93
N ALA A 49 0.43 10.58 2.74
CA ALA A 49 -0.37 9.40 2.47
C ALA A 49 0.53 8.16 2.35
N LEU A 50 0.03 7.01 2.77
CA LEU A 50 0.52 5.70 2.36
C LEU A 50 -0.48 5.10 1.36
N THR A 51 -0.09 5.07 0.08
CA THR A 51 -0.81 4.32 -0.94
C THR A 51 -0.17 2.94 -1.14
N LEU A 52 -1.01 1.98 -1.52
CA LEU A 52 -0.59 0.62 -1.85
C LEU A 52 -0.99 0.33 -3.29
N HIS A 53 -0.14 -0.42 -4.00
CA HIS A 53 -0.36 -0.73 -5.40
C HIS A 53 -0.15 -2.23 -5.68
N ARG A 54 -0.92 -2.75 -6.64
CA ARG A 54 -0.80 -4.14 -7.12
C ARG A 54 0.39 -4.35 -8.06
N ASN A 55 1.13 -3.29 -8.36
CA ASN A 55 2.21 -3.24 -9.34
C ASN A 55 3.41 -2.42 -8.81
N THR A 56 4.62 -2.69 -9.28
CA THR A 56 5.86 -2.05 -8.77
C THR A 56 6.31 -0.83 -9.58
N GLU A 57 5.79 -0.64 -10.80
CA GLU A 57 6.22 0.44 -11.70
C GLU A 57 5.05 1.24 -12.24
N PHE A 58 5.24 2.51 -12.56
CA PHE A 58 4.18 3.34 -13.15
C PHE A 58 3.77 2.80 -14.54
N PRO A 59 2.47 2.80 -14.93
CA PRO A 59 1.31 3.40 -14.24
C PRO A 59 0.87 2.63 -13.00
N TRP A 60 0.27 3.32 -12.02
CA TRP A 60 -0.21 2.72 -10.77
C TRP A 60 -1.65 2.21 -10.89
N SER A 61 -1.98 1.11 -10.19
CA SER A 61 -3.32 0.52 -10.22
C SER A 61 -4.41 1.46 -9.68
N ASN A 62 -4.10 2.27 -8.66
CA ASN A 62 -4.96 3.30 -8.04
C ASN A 62 -6.37 2.83 -7.60
N ASP A 63 -6.54 1.53 -7.45
CA ASP A 63 -7.79 0.83 -7.19
C ASP A 63 -7.91 0.32 -5.75
N LEU A 64 -6.93 0.63 -4.90
CA LEU A 64 -6.88 0.21 -3.51
C LEU A 64 -7.14 1.40 -2.55
N PRO A 65 -7.72 1.15 -1.36
CA PRO A 65 -7.79 2.15 -0.30
C PRO A 65 -6.39 2.62 0.15
N PHE A 66 -6.32 3.83 0.71
CA PHE A 66 -5.07 4.41 1.20
C PHE A 66 -5.24 5.12 2.54
N ILE A 67 -4.14 5.24 3.27
CA ILE A 67 -4.13 5.85 4.62
C ILE A 67 -3.52 7.23 4.53
N VAL A 68 -4.14 8.22 5.18
CA VAL A 68 -3.56 9.54 5.42
C VAL A 68 -3.61 9.80 6.91
N GLY A 69 -2.50 10.22 7.51
CA GLY A 69 -2.48 10.48 8.95
C GLY A 69 -1.10 10.47 9.56
N ASP A 70 -1.09 10.54 10.88
CA ASP A 70 0.11 10.51 11.71
C ASP A 70 0.10 9.34 12.71
N ALA A 71 0.98 9.38 13.71
CA ALA A 71 1.10 8.34 14.72
C ALA A 71 -0.11 8.19 15.65
N THR A 72 -1.03 9.15 15.65
CA THR A 72 -2.16 9.22 16.58
C THR A 72 -3.50 9.17 15.87
N GLU A 73 -3.62 9.84 14.72
CA GLU A 73 -4.88 9.96 14.02
C GLU A 73 -4.71 9.71 12.52
N CYS A 74 -5.51 8.77 12.01
CA CYS A 74 -5.53 8.34 10.63
C CYS A 74 -6.93 8.40 10.05
N ILE A 75 -6.98 8.70 8.76
CA ILE A 75 -8.15 8.64 7.90
C ILE A 75 -7.86 7.62 6.80
N VAL A 76 -8.78 6.69 6.57
CA VAL A 76 -8.72 5.76 5.45
C VAL A 76 -9.63 6.26 4.35
N TYR A 77 -9.05 6.48 3.18
CA TYR A 77 -9.76 6.88 1.99
C TYR A 77 -10.04 5.67 1.10
N ALA A 78 -11.19 5.70 0.43
CA ALA A 78 -11.53 4.74 -0.59
C ALA A 78 -10.62 4.90 -1.83
N PRO A 79 -10.61 3.93 -2.77
CA PRO A 79 -9.90 4.08 -4.04
C PRO A 79 -10.24 5.41 -4.74
N LEU A 80 -9.28 5.96 -5.50
CA LEU A 80 -9.37 7.35 -6.03
C LEU A 80 -10.63 7.62 -6.88
N HIS A 81 -11.23 6.57 -7.45
CA HIS A 81 -12.42 6.66 -8.31
C HIS A 81 -13.72 6.19 -7.64
N ALA A 82 -13.70 5.91 -6.34
CA ALA A 82 -14.90 5.52 -5.59
C ALA A 82 -15.84 6.72 -5.34
N SER A 83 -17.15 6.44 -5.29
CA SER A 83 -18.19 7.44 -5.01
C SER A 83 -18.16 7.92 -3.56
N GLU A 84 -17.91 7.00 -2.62
CA GLU A 84 -17.59 7.32 -1.24
C GLU A 84 -16.10 7.59 -1.14
N ARG A 85 -15.71 8.69 -0.49
CA ARG A 85 -14.31 9.12 -0.44
C ARG A 85 -13.58 8.67 0.82
N VAL A 86 -14.30 8.55 1.93
CA VAL A 86 -13.74 8.25 3.26
C VAL A 86 -14.40 6.99 3.78
N LEU A 87 -13.59 5.98 4.14
CA LEU A 87 -14.04 4.71 4.70
C LEU A 87 -14.03 4.73 6.23
N GLY A 88 -13.19 5.58 6.84
CA GLY A 88 -13.14 5.76 8.29
C GLY A 88 -12.21 6.90 8.69
N GLU A 89 -12.52 7.54 9.82
CA GLU A 89 -11.81 8.68 10.40
C GLU A 89 -11.47 8.43 11.87
N SER A 90 -10.55 9.24 12.43
CA SER A 90 -10.10 9.16 13.82
C SER A 90 -9.62 7.76 14.24
N LEU A 91 -8.96 7.06 13.32
CA LEU A 91 -8.46 5.71 13.51
C LEU A 91 -7.02 5.76 14.04
N THR A 92 -6.65 4.80 14.88
CA THR A 92 -5.23 4.54 15.12
C THR A 92 -4.57 3.96 13.86
N PRO A 93 -3.23 4.05 13.70
CA PRO A 93 -2.53 3.45 12.55
C PRO A 93 -2.85 1.96 12.33
N ARG A 94 -3.02 1.19 13.42
CA ARG A 94 -3.37 -0.23 13.34
C ARG A 94 -4.81 -0.44 12.85
N GLU A 95 -5.76 0.34 13.36
CA GLU A 95 -7.14 0.27 12.90
C GLU A 95 -7.27 0.71 11.45
N ALA A 96 -6.53 1.72 11.02
CA ALA A 96 -6.45 2.14 9.63
C ALA A 96 -5.92 1.03 8.73
N ALA A 97 -4.84 0.35 9.12
CA ALA A 97 -4.31 -0.80 8.38
C ALA A 97 -5.34 -1.95 8.29
N ALA A 98 -6.00 -2.30 9.40
CA ALA A 98 -7.03 -3.33 9.42
C ALA A 98 -8.23 -2.96 8.53
N LEU A 99 -8.63 -1.68 8.52
CA LEU A 99 -9.71 -1.19 7.68
C LEU A 99 -9.35 -1.25 6.19
N VAL A 100 -8.11 -0.89 5.82
CA VAL A 100 -7.63 -1.09 4.44
C VAL A 100 -7.73 -2.56 4.04
N VAL A 101 -7.28 -3.48 4.91
CA VAL A 101 -7.38 -4.93 4.65
C VAL A 101 -8.82 -5.39 4.43
N ALA A 102 -9.75 -4.88 5.24
CA ALA A 102 -11.18 -5.21 5.14
C ALA A 102 -11.83 -4.71 3.84
N HIS A 103 -11.30 -3.63 3.26
CA HIS A 103 -11.79 -3.02 2.02
C HIS A 103 -10.91 -3.34 0.80
N LEU A 104 -9.97 -4.28 0.91
CA LEU A 104 -9.24 -4.77 -0.25
C LEU A 104 -10.21 -5.53 -1.18
N PRO A 105 -10.09 -5.36 -2.51
CA PRO A 105 -10.84 -6.18 -3.47
C PRO A 105 -10.59 -7.68 -3.27
N ASP A 106 -11.60 -8.50 -3.55
CA ASP A 106 -11.51 -9.96 -3.38
C ASP A 106 -10.42 -10.61 -4.25
N ASP A 107 -10.14 -9.99 -5.41
CA ASP A 107 -9.10 -10.41 -6.36
C ASP A 107 -7.72 -9.79 -6.05
N CYS A 108 -7.57 -9.11 -4.91
CA CYS A 108 -6.32 -8.48 -4.51
C CYS A 108 -5.30 -9.53 -4.05
N GLY A 109 -4.55 -10.06 -5.01
CA GLY A 109 -3.39 -10.91 -4.79
C GLY A 109 -2.10 -10.14 -4.44
N PRO A 110 -0.96 -10.84 -4.35
CA PRO A 110 0.34 -10.20 -4.20
C PRO A 110 0.67 -9.32 -5.40
N THR A 111 1.45 -8.27 -5.17
CA THR A 111 1.93 -7.39 -6.24
C THR A 111 2.74 -8.15 -7.30
N PHE A 112 2.54 -7.80 -8.57
CA PHE A 112 3.41 -8.25 -9.66
C PHE A 112 4.46 -7.18 -10.00
N GLU A 113 5.59 -7.61 -10.56
CA GLU A 113 6.64 -6.69 -11.01
C GLU A 113 6.32 -6.15 -12.41
N GLY A 114 6.28 -4.81 -12.54
CA GLY A 114 6.01 -4.11 -13.80
C GLY A 114 4.91 -3.03 -13.72
N PRO A 115 4.50 -2.46 -14.87
CA PRO A 115 3.48 -1.42 -14.98
C PRO A 115 2.04 -1.95 -14.91
N TRP A 116 1.08 -1.09 -14.55
CA TRP A 116 -0.35 -1.37 -14.63
C TRP A 116 -0.99 -0.86 -15.95
N PRO A 117 -1.98 -1.56 -16.54
CA PRO A 117 -2.43 -2.92 -16.19
C PRO A 117 -1.34 -3.95 -16.50
N PRO A 118 -1.35 -5.11 -15.83
CA PRO A 118 -0.43 -6.18 -16.16
C PRO A 118 -0.54 -6.51 -17.66
N PRO A 119 0.56 -6.96 -18.31
CA PRO A 119 0.50 -7.45 -19.67
C PRO A 119 -0.63 -8.46 -19.76
N ARG A 120 -1.56 -8.28 -20.70
CA ARG A 120 -2.53 -9.34 -20.98
C ARG A 120 -1.70 -10.52 -21.48
N ASP A 121 -1.83 -11.67 -20.84
CA ASP A 121 -1.35 -12.91 -21.43
C ASP A 121 -2.03 -13.02 -22.80
N LEU A 122 -1.27 -12.75 -23.86
CA LEU A 122 -1.67 -13.01 -25.23
C LEU A 122 -1.70 -14.53 -25.40
N THR A 123 -2.74 -15.15 -24.87
CA THR A 123 -3.15 -16.50 -25.24
C THR A 123 -4.25 -16.33 -26.28
N ASP A 124 -3.80 -16.29 -27.54
CA ASP A 124 -4.60 -16.62 -28.73
C ASP A 124 -4.35 -18.11 -29.03
#